data_AF-A0A2M7PS34-F1
#
_entry.id   AF-A0A2M7PS34-F1
#
_cell.length_a   1.000
_cell.length_b   1.000
_cell.length_c   1.000
_cell.angle_alpha   90.00
_cell.angle_beta   90.00
_cell.angle_gamma   90.00
#
_symmetry.space_group_name_H-M   'P 1'
#
loop_
_entity.id
_entity.type
_entity.pdbx_description
1 polymer ?
#
loop_
_entity_poly.entity_id
_entity_poly.type
_entity_poly.pdbx_seq_one_letter_code
_entity_poly.pdbx_strand_id
1 'polypeptide(L)' 'MTKKLIDITEVKVRFGEVDSMSIVWHGNYVKYLEEGRESFGQ' A
#
# COMPACT_ATOMS: atom_id res chain seq x y z
N MET A 1 -15.13 22.84 13.07
CA MET A 1 -13.82 22.26 12.70
C MET A 1 -14.09 21.05 11.82
N THR A 2 -13.49 20.98 10.64
CA THR A 2 -13.73 19.91 9.67
C THR A 2 -13.04 18.63 10.13
N LYS A 3 -13.76 17.49 10.12
CA LYS A 3 -13.19 16.19 10.50
C LYS A 3 -12.22 15.74 9.40
N LYS A 4 -10.95 15.52 9.75
CA LYS A 4 -9.93 15.05 8.81
C LYS A 4 -10.00 13.52 8.74
N LEU A 5 -10.22 12.98 7.55
CA LEU A 5 -10.27 11.54 7.31
C LEU A 5 -8.91 11.08 6.80
N ILE A 6 -8.19 10.32 7.62
CA ILE A 6 -6.89 9.71 7.29
C ILE A 6 -6.88 8.30 7.88
N ASP A 7 -6.32 7.36 7.13
CA ASP A 7 -5.88 6.07 7.64
C ASP A 7 -4.41 5.85 7.30
N ILE A 8 -3.72 5.04 8.10
CA ILE A 8 -2.35 4.61 7.89
C ILE A 8 -2.31 3.11 8.11
N THR A 9 -1.88 2.36 7.10
CA THR A 9 -1.79 0.91 7.16
C THR A 9 -0.35 0.45 6.90
N GLU A 10 0.08 -0.58 7.61
CA GLU A 10 1.38 -1.24 7.39
C GLU A 10 1.20 -2.40 6.42
N VAL A 11 1.91 -2.36 5.29
CA VAL A 11 1.85 -3.41 4.26
C VAL A 11 3.15 -4.20 4.24
N LYS A 12 3.03 -5.53 4.30
CA LYS A 12 4.18 -6.43 4.20
C LYS A 12 4.53 -6.71 2.73
N VAL A 13 5.63 -6.12 2.28
CA VAL A 13 6.23 -6.41 0.96
C VAL A 13 6.72 -7.86 0.91
N ARG A 14 6.37 -8.59 -0.15
CA ARG A 14 6.76 -9.99 -0.37
C ARG A 14 7.98 -10.09 -1.29
N PHE A 15 8.76 -11.17 -1.15
CA PHE A 15 9.94 -11.41 -1.97
C PHE A 15 9.66 -11.33 -3.48
N GLY A 16 8.54 -11.90 -3.94
CA GLY A 16 8.15 -11.89 -5.35
C GLY A 16 7.62 -10.54 -5.89
N GLU A 17 7.55 -9.50 -5.05
CA GLU A 17 7.11 -8.16 -5.46
C GLU A 17 8.30 -7.25 -5.86
N VAL A 18 9.52 -7.78 -5.72
CA VAL A 18 10.80 -7.12 -6.05
C VAL A 18 11.22 -7.50 -7.48
N ASP A 19 11.86 -6.58 -8.21
CA ASP A 19 12.41 -6.83 -9.56
C ASP A 19 13.95 -6.93 -9.57
N SER A 20 14.52 -7.06 -10.77
CA SER A 20 15.98 -7.19 -10.98
C SER A 20 16.79 -5.99 -10.49
N MET A 21 16.17 -4.85 -10.15
CA MET A 21 16.81 -3.70 -9.54
C MET A 21 16.87 -3.80 -8.01
N SER A 22 16.39 -4.89 -7.41
CA SER A 22 16.32 -5.11 -5.96
C SER A 22 15.46 -4.08 -5.22
N ILE A 23 14.44 -3.55 -5.90
CA ILE A 23 13.41 -2.66 -5.34
C ILE A 23 12.03 -3.23 -5.65
N VAL A 24 11.00 -2.72 -4.97
CA VAL A 24 9.62 -3.07 -5.32
C VAL A 24 9.32 -2.62 -6.75
N TRP A 25 8.82 -3.55 -7.55
CA TRP A 25 8.36 -3.23 -8.89
C TRP A 25 7.15 -2.28 -8.83
N HIS A 26 7.21 -1.17 -9.55
CA HIS A 26 6.22 -0.08 -9.46
C HIS A 26 4.78 -0.51 -9.74
N GLY A 27 4.54 -1.59 -10.50
CA GLY A 27 3.17 -2.06 -10.74
C GLY A 27 2.51 -2.72 -9.52
N ASN A 28 3.28 -3.02 -8.45
CA ASN A 28 2.70 -3.43 -7.17
C ASN A 28 2.13 -2.26 -6.35
N TYR A 29 2.40 -1.00 -6.71
CA TYR A 29 1.95 0.15 -5.91
C TYR A 29 0.42 0.29 -5.88
N VAL A 30 -0.27 -0.01 -7.00
CA VAL A 30 -1.74 0.04 -7.05
C VAL A 30 -2.35 -0.89 -6.01
N LYS A 31 -1.77 -2.08 -5.84
CA LYS A 31 -2.22 -3.04 -4.84
C LYS A 31 -2.06 -2.52 -3.41
N TYR A 32 -0.94 -1.87 -3.09
CA TYR A 32 -0.73 -1.30 -1.75
C TYR A 32 -1.68 -0.14 -1.44
N LEU A 33 -2.03 0.66 -2.44
CA LEU A 33 -3.03 1.71 -2.31
C LEU A 33 -4.43 1.12 -2.09
N GLU A 34 -4.77 0.03 -2.79
CA GLU A 34 -6.05 -0.68 -2.58
C GLU A 34 -6.11 -1.31 -1.18
N GLU A 35 -5.03 -1.92 -0.68
CA GLU A 35 -4.98 -2.42 0.69
C GLU A 35 -5.19 -1.28 1.72
N GLY A 36 -4.61 -0.10 1.49
CA GLY A 36 -4.90 1.09 2.31
C GLY A 36 -6.35 1.58 2.21
N ARG A 37 -6.96 1.49 1.02
CA ARG A 37 -8.37 1.83 0.82
C ARG A 37 -9.29 0.86 1.55
N GLU A 38 -8.97 -0.43 1.54
CA GLU A 38 -9.71 -1.45 2.28
C GLU A 38 -9.55 -1.28 3.79
N SER A 39 -8.33 -1.01 4.27
CA SER A 39 -8.03 -0.69 5.68
C SER A 39 -8.85 0.49 6.18
N PHE A 40 -8.96 1.57 5.40
CA PHE A 40 -9.78 2.73 5.75
C PHE A 40 -11.28 2.39 5.92
N GLY A 41 -11.76 1.33 5.25
CA GLY A 41 -13.17 0.92 5.26
C GLY A 41 -13.53 -0.17 6.27
N GLN A 42 -12.56 -0.75 6.99
CA GLN A 42 -12.77 -1.73 8.05
C GLN A 42 -13.08 -1.04 9.39
#